data_AF-A0A7U8C5Q4-F1
#
_entry.id   AF-A0A7U8C5Q4-F1
#
_cell.length_a   1.000
_cell.length_b   1.000
_cell.length_c   1.000
_cell.angle_alpha   90.00
_cell.angle_beta   90.00
_cell.angle_gamma   90.00
#
_symmetry.space_group_name_H-M   'P 1'
#
loop_
_entity.id
_entity.type
_entity.pdbx_description
1 polymer ?
#
loop_
_entity_poly.entity_id
_entity_poly.type
_entity_poly.pdbx_seq_one_letter_code
_entity_poly.pdbx_strand_id
1 'polypeptide(L)'
;MADSKNTIKIAAIDWCPQLCPNQDQKGYIIDIVKEIYRDSGYQLEIETYPWSRALTMVRQGRVDAVLSPARAEAPALRYPQQEVGFQRMCFLMI
;
A
#
# COMPACT_ATOMS: atom_id res chain seq x y z
N MET A 1 -24.95 -4.91 9.80
CA MET A 1 -24.93 -4.50 8.38
C MET A 1 -23.87 -3.42 8.28
N ALA A 2 -22.69 -3.75 7.73
CA ALA A 2 -21.58 -2.81 7.62
C ALA A 2 -21.88 -1.80 6.49
N ASP A 3 -21.95 -0.52 6.84
CA ASP A 3 -22.13 0.57 5.89
C ASP A 3 -20.88 0.66 4.99
N SER A 4 -21.06 0.70 3.67
CA SER A 4 -19.95 0.73 2.70
C SER A 4 -19.08 1.98 2.81
N LYS A 5 -19.52 3.00 3.57
CA LYS A 5 -18.80 4.25 3.83
C LYS A 5 -17.53 4.10 4.69
N ASN A 6 -17.35 2.98 5.37
CA ASN A 6 -16.22 2.78 6.29
C ASN A 6 -15.16 1.82 5.75
N THR A 7 -15.27 1.34 4.51
CA THR A 7 -14.25 0.46 3.91
C THR A 7 -13.31 1.25 3.02
N ILE A 8 -11.99 1.14 3.27
CA ILE A 8 -10.94 1.73 2.45
C ILE A 8 -10.35 0.62 1.58
N LYS A 9 -10.46 0.77 0.27
CA LYS A 9 -9.92 -0.16 -0.73
C LYS A 9 -8.49 0.22 -1.07
N ILE A 10 -7.58 -0.71 -0.86
CA ILE A 10 -6.15 -0.46 -1.00
C ILE A 10 -5.56 -1.49 -1.97
N ALA A 11 -4.95 -1.00 -3.04
CA ALA A 11 -4.15 -1.85 -3.92
C ALA A 11 -2.74 -2.05 -3.33
N ALA A 12 -2.26 -3.29 -3.36
CA ALA A 12 -0.91 -3.68 -2.99
C ALA A 12 -0.23 -4.42 -4.15
N ILE A 13 1.06 -4.70 -3.99
CA ILE A 13 1.85 -5.55 -4.89
C ILE A 13 2.50 -6.67 -4.09
N ASP A 14 2.98 -7.70 -4.78
CA ASP A 14 3.84 -8.73 -4.18
C ASP A 14 5.29 -8.25 -4.23
N TRP A 15 5.77 -7.72 -3.11
CA TRP A 15 7.11 -7.16 -2.98
C TRP A 15 7.62 -7.29 -1.54
N CYS A 16 8.21 -8.43 -1.25
CA CYS A 16 8.83 -8.69 0.04
C CYS A 16 10.15 -7.95 0.20
N PRO A 17 10.50 -7.50 1.43
CA PRO A 17 9.82 -7.76 2.71
C PRO A 17 8.72 -6.74 3.07
N GLN A 18 8.42 -5.76 2.21
CA GLN A 18 7.44 -4.71 2.49
C GLN A 18 6.01 -5.24 2.49
N LEU A 19 5.67 -6.04 1.47
CA LEU A 19 4.34 -6.53 1.14
C LEU A 19 4.46 -7.98 0.68
N CYS A 20 4.01 -8.91 1.51
CA CYS A 20 4.13 -10.36 1.28
C CYS A 20 2.73 -11.02 1.32
N PRO A 21 1.90 -10.88 0.28
CA PRO A 21 0.50 -11.31 0.32
C PRO A 21 0.30 -12.80 0.57
N ASN A 22 1.27 -13.63 0.19
CA ASN A 22 1.20 -15.09 0.25
C ASN A 22 1.89 -15.70 1.48
N GLN A 23 2.33 -14.89 2.45
CA GLN A 23 3.03 -15.33 3.67
C GLN A 23 2.18 -15.10 4.92
N ASP A 24 2.47 -15.78 6.04
CA ASP A 24 1.82 -15.46 7.32
C ASP A 24 2.21 -14.06 7.81
N GLN A 25 3.49 -13.73 7.67
CA GLN A 25 4.01 -12.38 7.86
C GLN A 25 3.78 -11.57 6.58
N LYS A 26 2.71 -10.77 6.57
CA LYS A 26 2.25 -10.03 5.38
C LYS A 26 3.15 -8.86 4.98
N GLY A 27 4.25 -8.62 5.70
CA GLY A 27 5.21 -7.55 5.45
C GLY A 27 4.94 -6.32 6.30
N TYR A 28 6.02 -5.61 6.65
CA TYR A 28 5.96 -4.56 7.68
C TYR A 28 5.07 -3.37 7.30
N ILE A 29 4.85 -3.11 6.00
CA ILE A 29 3.95 -2.04 5.56
C ILE A 29 2.50 -2.39 5.89
N ILE A 30 2.10 -3.66 5.75
CA ILE A 30 0.76 -4.12 6.12
C ILE A 30 0.55 -3.95 7.62
N ASP A 31 1.54 -4.30 8.43
CA ASP A 31 1.46 -4.18 9.88
C ASP A 31 1.32 -2.72 10.33
N ILE A 32 2.12 -1.81 9.75
CA ILE A 32 2.04 -0.38 10.03
C ILE A 32 0.65 0.19 9.65
N VAL A 33 0.15 -0.12 8.45
CA VAL A 33 -1.15 0.42 8.01
C VAL A 33 -2.29 -0.13 8.87
N LYS A 34 -2.25 -1.41 9.24
CA LYS A 34 -3.24 -1.98 10.17
C LYS A 34 -3.21 -1.28 11.53
N GLU A 35 -2.02 -1.00 12.05
CA GLU A 35 -1.86 -0.31 13.34
C GLU A 35 -2.41 1.12 13.29
N ILE A 36 -2.12 1.87 12.22
CA ILE A 36 -2.63 3.25 12.01
C ILE A 36 -4.16 3.29 12.04
N TYR A 37 -4.82 2.30 11.43
CA TYR A 37 -6.28 2.26 11.30
C TYR A 37 -6.99 1.45 12.38
N ARG A 38 -6.26 0.81 13.31
CA ARG A 38 -6.82 -0.14 14.31
C ARG A 38 -8.03 0.43 15.06
N ASP A 39 -7.93 1.67 15.51
CA ASP A 39 -8.94 2.32 16.37
C ASP A 39 -9.75 3.40 15.61
N SER A 40 -9.66 3.39 14.28
CA SER A 40 -10.26 4.44 13.41
C SER A 40 -11.72 4.19 13.01
N GLY A 41 -12.23 2.97 13.23
CA GLY A 41 -13.54 2.55 12.75
C GLY A 41 -13.62 2.29 11.24
N TYR A 42 -12.50 2.41 10.51
CA TYR A 42 -12.40 2.00 9.11
C TYR A 42 -11.98 0.53 8.98
N GLN A 43 -12.52 -0.15 7.97
CA GLN A 43 -12.11 -1.49 7.56
C GLN A 43 -11.20 -1.38 6.35
N LEU A 44 -10.08 -2.11 6.36
CA LEU A 44 -9.14 -2.11 5.26
C LEU A 44 -9.36 -3.33 4.38
N GLU A 45 -9.61 -3.10 3.09
CA GLU A 45 -9.67 -4.15 2.08
C GLU A 45 -8.43 -4.03 1.20
N ILE A 46 -7.44 -4.89 1.47
CA ILE A 46 -6.13 -4.85 0.81
C ILE A 46 -6.05 -6.00 -0.18
N GLU A 47 -5.92 -5.68 -1.47
CA GLU A 47 -5.81 -6.66 -2.54
C GLU A 47 -4.53 -6.45 -3.37
N THR A 48 -3.91 -7.56 -3.77
CA THR A 48 -2.68 -7.55 -4.56
C THR A 48 -2.98 -7.54 -6.06
N TYR A 49 -2.31 -6.64 -6.78
CA TYR A 49 -2.40 -6.50 -8.24
C TYR A 49 -1.01 -6.35 -8.87
N PRO A 50 -0.87 -6.58 -10.19
CA PRO A 50 0.29 -6.11 -10.93
C PRO A 50 0.46 -4.59 -10.79
N TRP A 51 1.70 -4.11 -10.68
CA TRP A 51 2.01 -2.71 -10.38
C TRP A 51 1.31 -1.69 -11.29
N SER A 52 1.40 -1.89 -12.61
CA SER A 52 0.76 -1.01 -13.61
C SER A 52 -0.76 -0.95 -13.45
N ARG A 53 -1.40 -2.07 -13.07
CA ARG A 53 -2.83 -2.16 -12.80
C ARG A 53 -3.19 -1.43 -11.52
N ALA A 54 -2.43 -1.61 -10.44
CA ALA A 54 -2.64 -0.90 -9.18
C ALA A 54 -2.61 0.63 -9.38
N LEU A 55 -1.60 1.14 -10.10
CA LEU A 55 -1.50 2.57 -10.44
C LEU A 55 -2.66 3.06 -11.31
N THR A 56 -3.13 2.24 -12.25
CA THR A 56 -4.29 2.59 -13.08
C THR A 56 -5.58 2.65 -12.26
N MET A 57 -5.78 1.68 -11.36
CA MET A 57 -6.97 1.60 -10.52
C MET A 57 -7.07 2.78 -9.55
N VAL A 58 -5.97 3.19 -8.91
CA VAL A 58 -5.98 4.34 -7.99
C VAL A 58 -6.21 5.66 -8.75
N ARG A 59 -5.64 5.83 -9.94
CA ARG A 59 -5.87 7.02 -10.78
C ARG A 59 -7.31 7.14 -11.27
N GLN A 60 -7.96 6.00 -11.50
CA GLN A 60 -9.37 5.92 -11.91
C GLN A 60 -10.35 6.01 -10.73
N GLY A 61 -9.86 6.09 -9.48
CA GLY A 61 -10.71 6.07 -8.29
C GLY A 61 -11.42 4.73 -8.05
N ARG A 62 -10.92 3.63 -8.62
CA ARG A 62 -11.45 2.27 -8.36
C ARG A 62 -11.01 1.72 -7.01
N VAL A 63 -9.89 2.23 -6.50
CA VAL A 63 -9.36 2.01 -5.15
C VAL A 63 -8.96 3.36 -4.57
N ASP A 64 -8.94 3.47 -3.25
CA ASP A 64 -8.67 4.72 -2.53
C ASP A 64 -7.18 4.99 -2.39
N ALA A 65 -6.36 3.94 -2.29
CA ALA A 65 -4.92 4.05 -2.12
C ALA A 65 -4.14 2.92 -2.80
N VAL A 66 -2.82 3.12 -2.94
CA VAL A 66 -1.86 2.09 -3.33
C VAL A 66 -0.71 2.08 -2.33
N LEU A 67 -0.26 0.89 -1.92
CA LEU A 67 0.84 0.75 -0.95
C LEU A 67 2.22 0.82 -1.61
N SER A 68 3.15 1.44 -0.88
CA SER A 68 4.57 1.57 -1.22
C SER A 68 4.93 2.17 -2.60
N PRO A 69 4.20 3.15 -3.16
CA PRO A 69 4.62 3.82 -4.39
C PRO A 69 5.91 4.61 -4.19
N ALA A 70 6.89 4.46 -5.08
CA ALA A 70 7.97 5.44 -5.17
C ALA A 70 7.44 6.74 -5.77
N ARG A 71 7.79 7.90 -5.19
CA ARG A 71 7.36 9.23 -5.68
C ARG A 71 7.75 9.46 -7.14
N ALA A 72 8.91 8.95 -7.56
CA ALA A 72 9.37 9.04 -8.94
C ALA A 72 8.47 8.27 -9.94
N GLU A 73 7.82 7.19 -9.49
CA GLU A 73 6.98 6.34 -10.34
C GLU A 73 5.52 6.82 -10.38
N ALA A 74 5.04 7.48 -9.33
CA ALA A 74 3.65 7.93 -9.20
C ALA A 74 3.50 9.37 -8.68
N PRO A 75 4.13 10.39 -9.32
CA PRO A 75 4.26 11.74 -8.77
C PRO A 75 2.93 12.48 -8.57
N ALA A 76 1.87 12.09 -9.29
CA ALA A 76 0.54 12.70 -9.19
C ALA A 76 -0.27 12.24 -7.96
N LEU A 77 0.21 11.25 -7.20
CA LEU A 77 -0.46 10.79 -5.99
C LEU A 77 -0.19 11.73 -4.81
N ARG A 78 -1.05 11.65 -3.80
CA ARG A 78 -0.83 12.29 -2.50
C ARG A 78 -0.09 11.33 -1.59
N TYR A 79 0.84 11.86 -0.81
CA TYR A 79 1.71 11.10 0.07
C TYR A 79 1.67 11.68 1.49
N PRO A 80 1.86 10.86 2.53
CA PRO A 80 1.98 11.36 3.91
C PRO A 80 3.20 12.27 4.06
N GLN A 81 3.17 13.12 5.11
CA GLN A 81 4.30 13.99 5.45
C GLN A 81 5.51 13.18 5.92
N GLN A 82 5.28 12.16 6.74
CA GLN A 82 6.31 11.25 7.21
C GLN A 82 6.34 10.00 6.34
N GLU A 83 7.53 9.62 5.87
CA GLU A 83 7.72 8.37 5.14
C GLU A 83 7.52 7.15 6.04
N VAL A 84 6.87 6.12 5.48
CA VAL A 84 6.69 4.81 6.15
C VAL A 84 7.93 3.93 5.97
N GLY A 85 8.74 4.21 4.96
CA GLY A 85 9.97 3.50 4.67
C GLY A 85 10.79 4.21 3.61
N PHE A 86 12.09 3.90 3.59
CA PHE A 86 13.04 4.50 2.69
C PHE A 86 13.77 3.41 1.89
N GLN A 87 13.82 3.57 0.58
CA GLN A 87 14.51 2.65 -0.32
C GLN A 87 15.48 3.40 -1.22
N ARG A 88 16.63 2.80 -1.49
CA ARG A 88 17.62 3.27 -2.46
C ARG A 88 18.10 2.10 -3.29
N MET A 89 18.34 2.36 -4.58
CA MET A 89 19.08 1.44 -5.43
C MET A 89 20.55 1.48 -5.01
N CYS A 90 21.10 0.34 -4.60
CA CYS A 90 22.49 0.22 -4.16
C CYS A 90 23.21 -0.78 -5.07
N PHE A 91 24.37 -0.38 -5.61
CA PHE A 91 25.32 -1.32 -6.21
C PHE A 91 26.24 -1.84 -5.11
N LEU A 92 26.08 -3.11 -4.76
CA LEU A 92 26.95 -3.78 -3.80
C LEU A 92 28.15 -4.33 -4.56
N MET A 93 29.33 -3.74 -4.36
CA MET A 93 30.59 -4.36 -4.77
C MET A 93 31.01 -5.29 -3.64
N ILE A 94 31.15 -6.58 -3.98
CA ILE A 94 31.63 -7.63 -3.08
C ILE A 94 33.12 -7.82 -3.33
#